data_AF-S4P1E6-F1
#
_entry.id   AF-S4P1E6-F1
#
_cell.length_a   1.000
_cell.length_b   1.000
_cell.length_c   1.000
_cell.angle_alpha   90.00
_cell.angle_beta   90.00
_cell.angle_gamma   90.00
#
_symmetry.space_group_name_H-M   'P 1'
#
loop_
_entity.id
_entity.type
_entity.pdbx_description
1 polymer ?
#
loop_
_entity_poly.entity_id
_entity_poly.type
_entity_poly.pdbx_seq_one_letter_code
_entity_poly.pdbx_strand_id
1 'polypeptide(L)'
;MFNFLDRLLSSGSISPILEDPESTFARDILKYLRLELRGGKNIYKLLDAINVLCQLIQVGGAVMSCALGQLMIYVCYADRYVRRCAAARL
;
A
#
# COMPACT_ATOMS: atom_id res chain seq x y z
N MET A 1 3.60 -12.77 0.01
CA MET A 1 2.66 -12.08 -0.88
C MET A 1 3.04 -10.60 -1.08
N PHE A 2 3.12 -9.79 -0.03
CA PHE A 2 3.43 -8.35 -0.16
C PHE A 2 4.84 -8.05 -0.71
N ASN A 3 5.88 -8.80 -0.33
CA ASN A 3 7.22 -8.65 -0.92
C ASN A 3 7.28 -8.94 -2.43
N PHE A 4 6.37 -9.77 -2.95
CA PHE A 4 6.27 -10.02 -4.38
C PHE A 4 5.61 -8.82 -5.07
N LEU A 5 4.51 -8.31 -4.52
CA LEU A 5 3.88 -7.06 -5.00
C LEU A 5 4.85 -5.89 -4.97
N ASP A 6 5.62 -5.72 -3.90
CA ASP A 6 6.62 -4.67 -3.77
C ASP A 6 7.72 -4.78 -4.84
N ARG A 7 8.22 -6.00 -5.12
CA ARG A 7 9.18 -6.23 -6.22
C ARG A 7 8.57 -5.99 -7.60
N LEU A 8 7.30 -6.35 -7.79
CA LEU A 8 6.62 -6.27 -9.08
C LEU A 8 6.22 -4.82 -9.40
N LEU A 9 5.80 -4.06 -8.40
CA LEU A 9 5.59 -2.62 -8.51
C LEU A 9 6.94 -1.88 -8.70
N SER A 10 8.00 -2.31 -8.00
CA SER A 10 9.35 -1.76 -8.19
C SER A 10 9.94 -2.04 -9.56
N SER A 11 9.52 -3.10 -10.25
CA SER A 11 10.05 -3.44 -11.58
C SER A 11 9.52 -2.52 -12.68
N GLY A 12 8.57 -1.63 -12.37
CA GLY A 12 8.02 -0.66 -13.31
C GLY A 12 7.24 -1.27 -14.48
N SER A 13 7.11 -2.60 -14.52
CA SER A 13 6.54 -3.34 -15.65
C SER A 13 5.03 -3.18 -15.76
N ILE A 14 4.36 -2.78 -14.67
CA ILE A 14 2.92 -2.53 -14.61
C ILE A 14 2.61 -1.02 -14.57
N SER A 15 3.62 -0.12 -14.57
CA SER A 15 3.38 1.34 -14.58
C SER A 15 2.35 1.80 -15.62
N PRO A 16 2.37 1.35 -16.90
CA PRO A 16 1.36 1.78 -17.87
C PRO A 16 -0.05 1.25 -17.59
N ILE A 17 -0.18 0.12 -16.89
CA ILE A 17 -1.48 -0.45 -16.48
C ILE A 17 -1.95 0.20 -15.17
N LEU A 18 -1.03 0.71 -14.34
CA LEU A 18 -1.37 1.42 -13.12
C LEU A 18 -1.77 2.88 -13.38
N GLU A 19 -1.12 3.53 -14.35
CA GLU A 19 -1.42 4.91 -14.78
C GLU A 19 -2.71 5.04 -15.61
N ASP A 20 -3.25 3.92 -16.13
CA ASP A 20 -4.51 3.93 -16.87
C ASP A 20 -5.68 4.24 -15.92
N PRO A 21 -6.42 5.35 -16.12
CA PRO A 21 -7.53 5.75 -15.25
C PRO A 21 -8.71 4.75 -15.24
N GLU A 22 -8.83 3.86 -16.24
CA GLU A 22 -9.84 2.79 -16.29
C GLU A 22 -9.37 1.50 -15.59
N SER A 23 -8.13 1.45 -15.12
CA SER A 23 -7.55 0.30 -14.46
C SER A 23 -8.17 0.05 -13.08
N THR A 24 -8.94 -1.03 -12.96
CA THR A 24 -9.41 -1.54 -11.66
C THR A 24 -8.30 -2.22 -10.86
N PHE A 25 -7.14 -2.49 -11.46
CA PHE A 25 -6.08 -3.31 -10.86
C PHE A 25 -5.52 -2.70 -9.57
N ALA A 26 -5.20 -1.41 -9.58
CA ALA A 26 -4.70 -0.71 -8.38
C ALA A 26 -5.74 -0.68 -7.25
N ARG A 27 -7.03 -0.56 -7.62
CA ARG A 27 -8.16 -0.57 -6.68
C ARG A 27 -8.39 -1.96 -6.08
N ASP A 28 -8.27 -3.00 -6.90
CA ASP A 28 -8.39 -4.39 -6.45
C ASP A 28 -7.24 -4.78 -5.52
N ILE A 29 -6.00 -4.40 -5.83
CA ILE A 29 -4.86 -4.58 -4.91
C ILE A 29 -5.15 -3.94 -3.56
N LEU A 30 -5.63 -2.69 -3.53
CA LEU A 30 -5.95 -2.00 -2.29
C LEU A 30 -7.06 -2.72 -1.50
N LYS A 31 -8.06 -3.26 -2.19
CA LYS A 31 -9.17 -4.03 -1.57
C LYS A 31 -8.67 -5.35 -0.97
N TYR A 32 -7.85 -6.11 -1.70
CA TYR A 32 -7.27 -7.35 -1.20
C TYR A 32 -6.30 -7.10 -0.05
N LEU A 33 -5.50 -6.04 -0.11
CA LEU A 33 -4.61 -5.62 0.97
C LEU A 33 -5.41 -5.38 2.26
N ARG A 34 -6.54 -4.66 2.18
CA ARG A 34 -7.44 -4.41 3.32
C ARG A 34 -8.05 -5.70 3.90
N LEU A 35 -8.44 -6.64 3.04
CA LEU A 35 -9.00 -7.92 3.46
C LEU A 35 -7.96 -8.79 4.18
N GLU A 36 -6.75 -8.87 3.63
CA GLU A 36 -5.62 -9.61 4.21
C GLU A 36 -5.24 -9.03 5.60
N LEU A 37 -5.23 -7.70 5.72
CA LEU A 37 -4.91 -7.00 6.97
C LEU A 37 -5.98 -7.16 8.06
N ARG A 38 -7.26 -7.34 7.69
CA ARG A 38 -8.32 -7.70 8.65
C ARG A 38 -8.10 -9.07 9.29
N GLY A 39 -7.42 -9.98 8.57
CA GLY A 39 -7.23 -11.37 8.99
C GLY A 39 -6.05 -11.62 9.94
N GLY A 40 -5.13 -10.67 10.18
CA GLY A 40 -3.95 -10.95 10.99
C GLY A 40 -3.24 -9.74 11.59
N LYS A 41 -2.93 -9.82 12.89
CA LYS A 41 -2.16 -8.82 13.67
C LYS A 41 -0.63 -8.99 13.55
N ASN A 42 -0.13 -9.39 12.39
CA ASN A 42 1.32 -9.55 12.21
C ASN A 42 1.96 -8.19 11.85
N ILE A 43 2.79 -7.67 12.75
CA ILE A 43 3.51 -6.39 12.56
C ILE A 43 4.33 -6.40 11.27
N TYR A 44 4.99 -7.51 10.94
CA TYR A 44 5.74 -7.63 9.68
C TYR A 44 4.85 -7.50 8.42
N LYS A 45 3.62 -8.04 8.44
CA LYS A 45 2.67 -7.87 7.32
C LYS A 45 2.21 -6.41 7.21
N LEU A 46 2.08 -5.69 8.33
CA LEU A 46 1.76 -4.26 8.34
C LEU A 46 2.88 -3.43 7.71
N LEU A 47 4.14 -3.74 8.02
CA LEU A 47 5.30 -3.07 7.43
C LEU A 47 5.37 -3.31 5.91
N ASP A 48 5.19 -4.56 5.47
CA ASP A 48 5.17 -4.85 4.02
C ASP A 48 3.97 -4.18 3.33
N ALA A 49 2.82 -4.07 4.00
CA ALA A 49 1.65 -3.38 3.46
C ALA A 49 1.87 -1.86 3.33
N ILE A 50 2.59 -1.23 4.28
CA ILE A 50 3.02 0.18 4.19
C ILE A 50 3.86 0.39 2.93
N ASN A 51 4.75 -0.55 2.60
CA ASN A 51 5.59 -0.44 1.42
C ASN A 51 4.77 -0.43 0.12
N VAL A 52 3.81 -1.35 0.01
CA VAL A 52 2.91 -1.45 -1.15
C VAL A 52 1.98 -0.22 -1.23
N LEU A 53 1.47 0.28 -0.11
CA LEU A 53 0.67 1.51 -0.06
C LEU A 53 1.46 2.73 -0.56
N CYS A 54 2.74 2.83 -0.19
CA CYS A 54 3.62 3.90 -0.65
C CYS A 54 3.80 3.87 -2.17
N GLN A 55 3.91 2.68 -2.77
CA GLN A 55 4.00 2.55 -4.23
C GLN A 55 2.67 2.86 -4.93
N LEU A 56 1.53 2.50 -4.32
CA LEU A 56 0.21 2.86 -4.84
C LEU A 56 -0.06 4.38 -4.81
N ILE A 57 0.63 5.14 -3.96
CA ILE A 57 0.55 6.62 -3.97
C ILE A 57 1.18 7.20 -5.23
N GLN A 58 2.26 6.61 -5.73
CA GLN A 58 3.00 7.13 -6.91
C GLN A 58 2.19 7.08 -8.19
N VAL A 59 1.11 6.30 -8.20
CA VAL A 59 0.29 5.97 -9.36
C VAL A 59 -0.82 7.00 -9.59
N GLY A 60 -1.11 7.83 -8.59
CA GLY A 60 -2.07 8.93 -8.69
C GLY A 60 -3.54 8.48 -8.66
N GLY A 61 -4.44 9.46 -8.81
CA GLY A 61 -5.89 9.23 -8.91
C GLY A 61 -6.61 8.87 -7.60
N ALA A 62 -7.80 8.28 -7.71
CA ALA A 62 -8.64 7.94 -6.55
C ALA A 62 -8.00 6.91 -5.59
N VAL A 63 -7.10 6.06 -6.13
CA VAL A 63 -6.36 5.05 -5.36
C VAL A 63 -5.34 5.72 -4.44
N MET A 64 -4.68 6.79 -4.90
CA MET A 64 -3.76 7.60 -4.10
C MET A 64 -4.45 8.15 -2.84
N SER A 65 -5.62 8.79 -2.99
CA SER A 65 -6.35 9.34 -1.84
C SER A 65 -6.74 8.26 -0.83
N CYS A 66 -7.11 7.07 -1.31
CA CYS A 66 -7.46 5.94 -0.46
C CYS A 66 -6.25 5.33 0.24
N ALA A 67 -5.10 5.26 -0.45
CA ALA A 67 -3.84 4.77 0.10
C ALA A 67 -3.26 5.73 1.15
N LEU A 68 -3.29 7.03 0.86
CA LEU A 68 -2.91 8.09 1.81
C LEU A 68 -3.76 8.05 3.09
N GLY A 69 -5.08 7.91 2.94
CA GLY A 69 -5.99 7.79 4.09
C GLY A 69 -5.62 6.61 5.00
N GLN A 70 -5.24 5.46 4.43
CA GLN A 70 -4.78 4.32 5.21
C GLN A 70 -3.40 4.53 5.83
N LEU A 71 -2.46 5.15 5.12
CA LEU A 71 -1.15 5.49 5.65
C LEU A 71 -1.26 6.44 6.85
N MET A 72 -2.15 7.43 6.81
CA MET A 72 -2.41 8.30 7.95
C MET A 72 -2.94 7.53 9.17
N ILE A 73 -3.78 6.52 8.96
CA ILE A 73 -4.22 5.63 10.05
C ILE A 73 -3.02 4.84 10.62
N TYR A 74 -2.09 4.40 9.78
CA TYR A 74 -0.88 3.70 10.22
C TYR A 74 0.14 4.60 10.92
N VAL A 75 0.24 5.87 10.55
CA VAL A 75 1.05 6.87 11.29
C VAL A 75 0.49 7.09 12.70
N CYS A 76 -0.82 6.93 12.89
CA CYS A 76 -1.47 7.02 14.20
C CYS A 76 -1.57 5.67 14.94
N TYR A 77 -0.94 4.61 14.44
CA TYR A 77 -1.07 3.28 15.02
C TYR A 77 -0.39 3.17 16.40
N ALA A 78 -0.88 2.26 17.26
CA ALA A 78 -0.36 2.11 18.63
C ALA A 78 1.12 1.66 18.66
N ASP A 79 1.56 0.91 17.66
CA ASP A 79 2.92 0.38 17.57
C ASP A 79 3.91 1.42 17.02
N ARG A 80 4.93 1.74 17.81
CA ARG A 80 5.95 2.77 17.47
C ARG A 80 6.72 2.43 16.19
N TYR A 81 6.94 1.14 15.91
CA TYR A 81 7.70 0.69 14.75
C TYR A 81 6.92 0.89 13.45
N VAL A 82 5.63 0.57 13.47
CA VAL A 82 4.68 0.80 12.37
C VAL A 82 4.56 2.29 12.07
N ARG A 83 4.41 3.13 13.10
CA ARG A 83 4.36 4.59 12.92
C ARG A 83 5.62 5.15 12.27
N ARG A 84 6.80 4.73 12.76
CA ARG A 84 8.08 5.24 12.25
C ARG A 84 8.28 4.82 10.80
N CYS A 85 7.90 3.61 10.44
CA CYS A 85 7.96 3.13 9.06
C CYS A 85 7.00 3.89 8.14
N ALA A 86 5.74 4.08 8.56
CA ALA A 86 4.75 4.84 7.81
C ALA A 86 5.20 6.31 7.61
N ALA A 87 5.71 6.95 8.67
CA ALA A 87 6.17 8.34 8.61
C ALA A 87 7.47 8.52 7.81
N ALA A 88 8.33 7.50 7.73
CA ALA A 88 9.57 7.57 6.95
C ALA A 88 9.36 7.39 5.44
N ARG A 89 8.21 6.86 5.04
CA ARG A 89 7.84 6.60 3.64
C ARG A 89 6.81 7.58 3.08
N LEU A 90 6.38 8.55 3.89
CA LEU A 90 5.48 9.64 3.54
C LEU A 90 6.31 10.88 3.18
#